data_AF-G8BPA8-F1
#
_entry.id   AF-G8BPA8-F1
#
_cell.length_a   1.000
_cell.length_b   1.000
_cell.length_c   1.000
_cell.angle_alpha   90.00
_cell.angle_beta   90.00
_cell.angle_gamma   90.00
#
_symmetry.space_group_name_H-M   'P 1'
#
loop_
_entity.id
_entity.type
_entity.pdbx_description
1 polymer ?
#
loop_
_entity_poly.entity_id
_entity_poly.type
_entity_poly.pdbx_seq_one_letter_code
_entity_poly.pdbx_strand_id
1 'polypeptide(L)'
;MVEIESRGIKVKEKYKEPAPGYLLQQSIKNSKLFDIDDPTLNLELEKDTIKFNCIRNGVKKLYRYSKIQRYSFHMSGVFFCNTLELFYKIFGKDENSKGCVHETTNFRTKNSEFNKGYRDLIDMILLHNQMSRIYCKIENSLKFFEIKIILPLRALDEAFSKISYYIQYRDKINVAYHELFIKYTELKEKTNDFTKSLTGSEEVSRIKIENNLISSKEDLELANDKLRKQLSVLFGYCRSYFKTWFLLYYFTICRIYYDLQHFMRASSEFKKVFKVIYNQQDKINSSGLAVPTSNSTEENNTYTINNNNYQQQFQSKENMYPEY
;
A
#
# COMPACT_ATOMS: atom_id res chain seq x y z
N MET A 1 39.99 -51.59 -36.86
CA MET A 1 39.35 -52.11 -38.11
C MET A 1 37.90 -52.38 -37.77
N VAL A 2 36.90 -51.65 -38.23
CA VAL A 2 36.77 -50.75 -39.38
C VAL A 2 36.15 -49.42 -38.92
N GLU A 3 36.74 -48.32 -39.37
CA GLU A 3 36.20 -46.97 -39.37
C GLU A 3 35.03 -46.87 -40.35
N ILE A 4 33.98 -46.12 -39.99
CA ILE A 4 33.36 -45.17 -40.91
C ILE A 4 33.02 -43.90 -40.12
N GLU A 5 33.58 -42.82 -40.61
CA GLU A 5 33.44 -41.44 -40.18
C GLU A 5 32.01 -40.90 -40.40
N SER A 6 31.60 -39.92 -39.60
CA SER A 6 31.65 -38.52 -40.04
C SER A 6 30.63 -37.63 -39.31
N ARG A 7 31.09 -36.40 -39.08
CA ARG A 7 30.35 -35.16 -38.82
C ARG A 7 29.83 -34.95 -37.39
N GLY A 8 30.73 -34.37 -36.59
CA GLY A 8 30.34 -33.59 -35.44
C GLY A 8 29.60 -32.30 -35.82
N ILE A 9 28.72 -31.86 -34.92
CA ILE A 9 28.32 -30.46 -34.81
C ILE A 9 28.33 -30.10 -33.33
N LYS A 10 29.31 -29.29 -32.94
CA LYS A 10 29.27 -28.45 -31.74
C LYS A 10 28.24 -27.34 -32.00
N VAL A 11 27.06 -27.40 -31.41
CA VAL A 11 26.16 -26.26 -31.39
C VAL A 11 26.60 -25.32 -30.26
N LYS A 12 27.51 -24.41 -30.60
CA LYS A 12 27.66 -23.12 -29.92
C LYS A 12 26.59 -22.20 -30.50
N GLU A 13 25.38 -22.23 -29.96
CA GLU A 13 24.46 -21.11 -30.16
C GLU A 13 24.77 -20.04 -29.11
N LYS A 14 25.70 -19.16 -29.47
CA LYS A 14 25.68 -17.80 -28.98
C LYS A 14 24.40 -17.17 -29.52
N TYR A 15 23.36 -17.10 -28.71
CA TYR A 15 22.32 -16.09 -28.90
C TYR A 15 23.02 -14.73 -28.81
N LYS A 16 23.37 -14.16 -29.96
CA LYS A 16 23.63 -12.75 -30.08
C LYS A 16 22.27 -12.08 -29.90
N GLU A 17 22.06 -11.46 -28.74
CA GLU A 17 21.04 -10.43 -28.62
C GLU A 17 21.21 -9.46 -29.80
N PRO A 18 20.14 -9.14 -30.55
CA PRO A 18 20.23 -8.09 -31.53
C PRO A 18 20.60 -6.80 -30.80
N ALA A 19 21.67 -6.16 -31.24
CA ALA A 19 22.11 -4.89 -30.68
C ALA A 19 20.91 -3.91 -30.61
N PRO A 20 20.71 -3.20 -29.50
CA PRO A 20 19.53 -2.35 -29.27
C PRO A 20 19.30 -1.25 -30.33
N GLY A 21 20.26 -1.02 -31.24
CA GLY A 21 20.13 -0.09 -32.36
C GLY A 21 19.27 -0.59 -33.55
N TYR A 22 19.11 -1.90 -33.75
CA TYR A 22 18.38 -2.42 -34.93
C TYR A 22 16.86 -2.27 -34.83
N LEU A 23 16.30 -2.34 -33.62
CA LEU A 23 14.87 -2.11 -33.38
C LEU A 23 14.51 -0.61 -33.38
N LEU A 24 15.48 0.26 -33.06
CA LEU A 24 15.33 1.71 -33.16
C LEU A 24 15.28 2.18 -34.64
N GLN A 25 16.09 1.59 -35.52
CA GLN A 25 16.10 1.98 -36.95
C GLN A 25 14.84 1.57 -37.72
N GLN A 26 14.15 0.50 -37.32
CA GLN A 26 12.89 0.11 -37.95
C GLN A 26 11.68 0.88 -37.41
N SER A 27 11.69 1.38 -36.17
CA SER A 27 10.59 2.22 -35.67
C SER A 27 10.62 3.65 -36.23
N ILE A 28 11.82 4.16 -36.58
CA ILE A 28 12.01 5.51 -37.14
C ILE A 28 11.46 5.60 -38.57
N LYS A 29 11.41 4.49 -39.34
CA LYS A 29 10.86 4.49 -40.70
C LYS A 29 9.33 4.50 -40.78
N ASN A 30 8.63 4.23 -39.67
CA ASN A 30 7.16 4.17 -39.61
C ASN A 30 6.53 5.20 -38.67
N SER A 31 7.31 6.05 -38.00
CA SER A 31 6.75 7.20 -37.29
C SER A 31 6.43 8.28 -38.30
N LYS A 32 5.15 8.52 -38.57
CA LYS A 32 4.71 9.84 -39.02
C LYS A 32 5.28 10.83 -38.00
N LEU A 33 6.22 11.69 -38.40
CA LEU A 33 6.62 12.86 -37.60
C LEU A 33 5.32 13.59 -37.22
N PHE A 34 5.15 13.88 -35.93
CA PHE A 34 3.91 14.37 -35.36
C PHE A 34 4.00 15.88 -35.21
N ASP A 35 3.08 16.62 -35.82
CA ASP A 35 3.15 18.07 -35.78
C ASP A 35 2.99 18.61 -34.34
N ILE A 36 4.08 19.11 -33.74
CA ILE A 36 4.08 19.77 -32.40
C ILE A 36 3.13 20.97 -32.36
N ASP A 37 2.78 21.50 -33.52
CA ASP A 37 1.85 22.60 -33.69
C ASP A 37 0.38 22.17 -33.49
N ASP A 38 0.10 20.88 -33.19
CA ASP A 38 -1.21 20.41 -32.73
C ASP A 38 -1.39 20.62 -31.20
N PRO A 39 -2.13 21.65 -30.77
CA PRO A 39 -2.37 21.93 -29.34
C PRO A 39 -3.13 20.80 -28.64
N THR A 40 -3.85 19.97 -29.38
CA THR A 40 -4.65 18.87 -28.83
C THR A 40 -3.76 17.76 -28.25
N LEU A 41 -2.62 17.48 -28.90
CA LEU A 41 -1.68 16.44 -28.48
C LEU A 41 -0.97 16.79 -27.16
N ASN A 42 -0.53 18.05 -27.03
CA ASN A 42 0.09 18.54 -25.79
C ASN A 42 -0.89 18.50 -24.62
N LEU A 43 -2.17 18.82 -24.87
CA LEU A 43 -3.22 18.75 -23.87
C LEU A 43 -3.49 17.31 -23.40
N GLU A 44 -3.46 16.32 -24.30
CA GLU A 44 -3.59 14.90 -23.94
C GLU A 44 -2.43 14.41 -23.07
N LEU A 45 -1.19 14.76 -23.44
CA LEU A 45 0.00 14.38 -22.68
C LEU A 45 0.02 15.01 -21.28
N GLU A 46 -0.48 16.24 -21.15
CA GLU A 46 -0.64 16.92 -19.87
C GLU A 46 -1.68 16.21 -18.99
N LYS A 47 -2.84 15.85 -19.56
CA LYS A 47 -3.87 15.05 -18.86
C LYS A 47 -3.31 13.72 -18.36
N ASP A 48 -2.53 13.04 -19.20
CA ASP A 48 -1.89 11.78 -18.82
C ASP A 48 -0.81 11.99 -17.74
N THR A 49 -0.08 13.10 -17.77
CA THR A 49 0.90 13.46 -16.72
C THR A 49 0.22 13.74 -15.38
N ILE A 50 -0.91 14.45 -15.37
CA ILE A 50 -1.74 14.67 -14.18
C ILE A 50 -2.22 13.32 -13.63
N LYS A 51 -2.79 12.48 -14.50
CA LYS A 51 -3.25 11.13 -14.14
C LYS A 51 -2.13 10.27 -13.57
N PHE A 52 -0.94 10.32 -14.19
CA PHE A 52 0.27 9.66 -13.71
C PHE A 52 0.62 10.08 -12.28
N ASN A 53 0.65 11.39 -12.02
CA ASN A 53 0.96 11.93 -10.69
C ASN A 53 -0.08 11.51 -9.65
N CYS A 54 -1.37 11.52 -9.99
CA CYS A 54 -2.45 11.03 -9.14
C CYS A 54 -2.26 9.56 -8.76
N ILE A 55 -1.99 8.68 -9.74
CA ILE A 55 -1.80 7.24 -9.48
C ILE A 55 -0.54 7.02 -8.64
N ARG A 56 0.58 7.68 -8.96
CA ARG A 56 1.83 7.56 -8.20
C ARG A 56 1.64 7.95 -6.73
N ASN A 57 0.96 9.07 -6.48
CA ASN A 57 0.65 9.52 -5.12
C ASN A 57 -0.27 8.51 -4.40
N GLY A 58 -1.23 7.92 -5.11
CA GLY A 58 -2.05 6.81 -4.62
C GLY A 58 -1.22 5.61 -4.19
N VAL A 59 -0.28 5.15 -5.03
CA VAL A 59 0.64 4.03 -4.71
C VAL A 59 1.46 4.33 -3.47
N LYS A 60 2.04 5.54 -3.36
CA LYS A 60 2.83 5.95 -2.19
C LYS A 60 2.01 5.94 -0.91
N LYS A 61 0.77 6.43 -0.96
CA LYS A 61 -0.17 6.40 0.17
C LYS A 61 -0.51 4.97 0.55
N LEU A 62 -0.88 4.13 -0.42
CA LEU A 62 -1.19 2.71 -0.20
C LEU A 62 -0.01 1.96 0.43
N TYR A 63 1.21 2.20 -0.05
CA TYR A 63 2.42 1.61 0.53
C TYR A 63 2.58 2.01 2.00
N ARG A 64 2.45 3.30 2.31
CA ARG A 64 2.53 3.82 3.70
C ARG A 64 1.45 3.20 4.59
N TYR A 65 0.20 3.20 4.15
CA TYR A 65 -0.90 2.63 4.94
C TYR A 65 -0.76 1.13 5.15
N SER A 66 -0.31 0.39 4.13
CA SER A 66 -0.05 -1.05 4.24
C SER A 66 1.05 -1.34 5.28
N LYS A 67 2.13 -0.55 5.30
CA LYS A 67 3.17 -0.66 6.33
C LYS A 67 2.65 -0.38 7.73
N ILE A 68 1.87 0.70 7.89
CA ILE A 68 1.27 1.07 9.17
C ILE A 68 0.36 -0.07 9.66
N GLN A 69 -0.52 -0.57 8.80
CA GLN A 69 -1.45 -1.64 9.16
C GLN A 69 -0.73 -2.92 9.56
N ARG A 70 0.30 -3.34 8.82
CA ARG A 70 1.14 -4.49 9.20
C ARG A 70 1.76 -4.29 10.58
N TYR A 71 2.33 -3.10 10.82
CA TYR A 71 2.92 -2.76 12.11
C TYR A 71 1.88 -2.75 13.24
N SER A 72 0.68 -2.21 13.01
CA SER A 72 -0.41 -2.22 13.98
C SER A 72 -0.81 -3.64 14.37
N PHE A 73 -0.99 -4.55 13.42
CA PHE A 73 -1.31 -5.96 13.74
C PHE A 73 -0.21 -6.64 14.56
N HIS A 74 1.06 -6.42 14.18
CA HIS A 74 2.20 -6.94 14.92
C HIS A 74 2.21 -6.43 16.36
N MET A 75 2.13 -5.11 16.54
CA MET A 75 2.16 -4.46 17.86
C MET A 75 0.98 -4.86 18.73
N SER A 76 -0.23 -4.97 18.16
CA SER A 76 -1.39 -5.47 18.91
C SER A 76 -1.17 -6.89 19.40
N GLY A 77 -0.64 -7.78 18.55
CA GLY A 77 -0.33 -9.16 18.94
C GLY A 77 0.70 -9.25 20.07
N VAL A 78 1.80 -8.50 19.97
CA VAL A 78 2.82 -8.38 21.02
C VAL A 78 2.22 -7.86 22.31
N PHE A 79 1.43 -6.78 22.23
CA PHE A 79 0.77 -6.17 23.38
C PHE A 79 -0.10 -7.19 24.11
N PHE A 80 -0.99 -7.88 23.40
CA PHE A 80 -1.87 -8.88 24.03
C PHE A 80 -1.10 -10.02 24.68
N CYS A 81 -0.05 -10.54 24.04
CA CYS A 81 0.78 -11.60 24.63
C CYS A 81 1.46 -11.11 25.93
N ASN A 82 2.11 -9.95 25.89
CA ASN A 82 2.80 -9.38 27.05
C ASN A 82 1.84 -9.03 28.20
N THR A 83 0.66 -8.52 27.87
CA THR A 83 -0.38 -8.24 28.87
C THR A 83 -0.84 -9.52 29.56
N LEU A 84 -1.11 -10.59 28.80
CA LEU A 84 -1.48 -11.89 29.37
C LEU A 84 -0.35 -12.50 30.22
N GLU A 85 0.90 -12.35 29.79
CA GLU A 85 2.06 -12.79 30.57
C GLU A 85 2.18 -12.02 31.90
N LEU A 86 1.95 -10.71 31.89
CA LEU A 86 1.95 -9.90 33.10
C LEU A 86 0.81 -10.31 34.04
N PHE A 87 -0.41 -10.50 33.53
CA PHE A 87 -1.53 -11.01 34.31
C PHE A 87 -1.20 -12.37 34.92
N TYR A 88 -0.57 -13.26 34.15
CA TYR A 88 -0.08 -14.52 34.68
C TYR A 88 0.97 -14.32 35.80
N LYS A 89 1.93 -13.40 35.68
CA LYS A 89 2.90 -13.15 36.75
C LYS A 89 2.28 -12.58 38.03
N ILE A 90 1.22 -11.78 37.92
CA ILE A 90 0.55 -11.15 39.08
C ILE A 90 -0.43 -12.12 39.74
N PHE A 91 -1.18 -12.90 38.95
CA PHE A 91 -2.30 -13.71 39.43
C PHE A 91 -2.03 -15.22 39.39
N GLY A 92 -1.11 -15.68 38.54
CA GLY A 92 -0.59 -17.04 38.50
C GLY A 92 0.12 -17.36 39.81
N LYS A 93 -0.02 -18.61 40.25
CA LYS A 93 0.39 -19.08 41.58
C LYS A 93 1.85 -18.74 41.93
N ASP A 94 2.05 -18.20 43.14
CA ASP A 94 3.27 -18.42 43.93
C ASP A 94 3.37 -19.91 44.27
N GLU A 95 3.93 -20.75 43.39
CA GLU A 95 4.33 -22.11 43.80
C GLU A 95 5.69 -22.14 44.52
N ASN A 96 6.28 -20.99 44.87
CA ASN A 96 7.48 -20.93 45.71
C ASN A 96 7.45 -19.79 46.75
N SER A 97 6.36 -19.62 47.50
CA SER A 97 6.41 -18.86 48.77
C SER A 97 6.95 -19.72 49.92
N LYS A 98 8.15 -20.27 49.75
CA LYS A 98 9.06 -20.53 50.88
C LYS A 98 10.17 -19.50 50.81
N GLY A 99 9.96 -18.39 51.52
CA GLY A 99 11.01 -17.43 51.87
C GLY A 99 11.06 -16.18 51.00
N CYS A 100 10.26 -15.18 51.34
CA CYS A 100 10.79 -13.88 51.77
C CYS A 100 9.63 -13.04 52.30
N VAL A 101 9.58 -12.88 53.62
CA VAL A 101 8.71 -11.89 54.28
C VAL A 101 9.36 -10.54 54.03
N HIS A 102 8.77 -9.69 53.19
CA HIS A 102 8.85 -8.23 53.36
C HIS A 102 7.56 -7.57 52.85
N GLU A 103 6.75 -7.17 53.84
CA GLU A 103 5.95 -5.95 53.92
C GLU A 103 5.24 -5.45 52.65
N THR A 104 3.96 -5.82 52.53
CA THR A 104 2.87 -4.96 52.01
C THR A 104 1.52 -5.51 52.50
N THR A 105 1.27 -5.36 53.80
CA THR A 105 0.17 -6.04 54.51
C THR A 105 -1.20 -5.37 54.45
N ASN A 106 -1.39 -4.24 53.76
CA ASN A 106 -2.69 -3.52 53.80
C ASN A 106 -3.53 -3.53 52.51
N PHE A 107 -3.09 -4.16 51.41
CA PHE A 107 -3.92 -4.38 50.21
C PHE A 107 -4.43 -5.83 50.05
N ARG A 108 -4.00 -6.74 50.93
CA ARG A 108 -4.09 -8.19 50.68
C ARG A 108 -5.42 -8.81 51.10
N THR A 109 -6.14 -8.24 52.05
CA THR A 109 -7.27 -8.92 52.70
C THR A 109 -8.59 -8.81 51.93
N LYS A 110 -8.94 -7.63 51.38
CA LYS A 110 -10.16 -7.46 50.53
C LYS A 110 -9.99 -7.92 49.08
N ASN A 111 -8.75 -7.93 48.57
CA ASN A 111 -8.45 -8.49 47.25
C ASN A 111 -8.34 -10.02 47.26
N SER A 112 -8.29 -10.68 48.43
CA SER A 112 -8.08 -12.14 48.48
C SER A 112 -9.29 -12.93 48.01
N GLU A 113 -10.52 -12.57 48.40
CA GLU A 113 -11.74 -13.26 47.99
C GLU A 113 -12.15 -12.92 46.54
N PHE A 114 -11.99 -11.66 46.13
CA PHE A 114 -12.19 -11.26 44.73
C PHE A 114 -11.19 -12.02 43.84
N ASN A 115 -9.89 -12.00 44.16
CA ASN A 115 -8.90 -12.68 43.33
C ASN A 115 -8.94 -14.22 43.40
N LYS A 116 -9.51 -14.85 44.43
CA LYS A 116 -9.69 -16.31 44.48
C LYS A 116 -10.73 -16.76 43.45
N GLY A 117 -11.85 -16.04 43.37
CA GLY A 117 -12.92 -16.34 42.41
C GLY A 117 -12.51 -16.17 40.95
N TYR A 118 -11.60 -15.24 40.63
CA TYR A 118 -11.08 -15.07 39.26
C TYR A 118 -9.95 -16.04 38.90
N ARG A 119 -9.06 -16.36 39.85
CA ARG A 119 -7.97 -17.33 39.64
C ARG A 119 -8.49 -18.74 39.38
N ASP A 120 -9.57 -19.14 40.05
CA ASP A 120 -10.17 -20.46 39.86
C ASP A 120 -11.07 -20.53 38.61
N LEU A 121 -11.41 -19.38 38.01
CA LEU A 121 -12.34 -19.29 36.89
C LEU A 121 -11.65 -19.24 35.51
N ILE A 122 -10.52 -18.53 35.39
CA ILE A 122 -9.80 -18.35 34.11
C ILE A 122 -8.38 -18.89 34.22
N ASP A 123 -8.04 -19.87 33.39
CA ASP A 123 -6.67 -20.37 33.25
C ASP A 123 -5.85 -19.41 32.37
N MET A 124 -5.11 -18.52 33.04
CA MET A 124 -4.27 -17.52 32.39
C MET A 124 -3.10 -18.11 31.60
N ILE A 125 -2.55 -19.26 32.01
CA ILE A 125 -1.47 -19.94 31.27
C ILE A 125 -2.03 -20.47 29.96
N LEU A 126 -3.18 -21.13 30.01
CA LEU A 126 -3.84 -21.66 28.83
C LEU A 126 -4.25 -20.54 27.87
N LEU A 127 -4.83 -19.44 28.38
CA LEU A 127 -5.21 -18.28 27.57
C LEU A 127 -4.00 -17.63 26.90
N HIS A 128 -2.90 -17.43 27.64
CA HIS A 128 -1.64 -16.93 27.09
C HIS A 128 -1.13 -17.85 25.96
N ASN A 129 -1.04 -19.15 26.20
CA ASN A 129 -0.56 -20.12 25.20
C ASN A 129 -1.44 -20.16 23.94
N GLN A 130 -2.77 -20.05 24.10
CA GLN A 130 -3.70 -19.97 22.97
C GLN A 130 -3.51 -18.67 22.19
N MET A 131 -3.34 -17.53 22.87
CA MET A 131 -3.07 -16.25 22.22
C MET A 131 -1.73 -16.25 21.49
N SER A 132 -0.66 -16.79 22.09
CA SER A 132 0.64 -16.93 21.42
C SER A 132 0.56 -17.78 20.16
N ARG A 133 -0.20 -18.88 20.17
CA ARG A 133 -0.41 -19.72 18.97
C ARG A 133 -1.11 -18.96 17.85
N ILE A 134 -2.12 -18.16 18.18
CA ILE A 134 -2.85 -17.36 17.20
C ILE A 134 -2.00 -16.21 16.70
N TYR A 135 -1.25 -15.55 17.58
CA TYR A 135 -0.28 -14.55 17.20
C TYR A 135 0.77 -15.10 16.22
N CYS A 136 1.31 -16.30 16.45
CA CYS A 136 2.20 -16.96 15.49
C CYS A 136 1.55 -17.19 14.11
N LYS A 137 0.25 -17.54 14.06
CA LYS A 137 -0.48 -17.66 12.78
C LYS A 137 -0.62 -16.30 12.09
N ILE A 138 -0.95 -15.26 12.85
CA ILE A 138 -1.06 -13.88 12.36
C ILE A 138 0.30 -13.41 11.83
N GLU A 139 1.40 -13.64 12.54
CA GLU A 139 2.76 -13.30 12.10
C GLU A 139 3.12 -13.96 10.75
N ASN A 140 2.72 -15.21 10.54
CA ASN A 140 2.90 -15.86 9.25
C ASN A 140 2.07 -15.19 8.14
N SER A 141 0.84 -14.77 8.45
CA SER A 141 0.03 -13.96 7.53
C SER A 141 0.65 -12.58 7.28
N LEU A 142 1.31 -11.96 8.28
CA LEU A 142 2.02 -10.68 8.12
C LEU A 142 3.31 -10.80 7.29
N LYS A 143 3.99 -11.95 7.31
CA LYS A 143 5.09 -12.25 6.37
C LYS A 143 4.57 -12.33 4.93
N PHE A 144 3.45 -13.01 4.72
CA PHE A 144 2.78 -13.03 3.42
C PHE A 144 2.36 -11.62 2.99
N PHE A 145 1.79 -10.82 3.91
CA PHE A 145 1.41 -9.44 3.67
C PHE A 145 2.61 -8.59 3.21
N GLU A 146 3.77 -8.71 3.87
CA GLU A 146 4.99 -8.01 3.46
C GLU A 146 5.37 -8.37 2.01
N ILE A 147 5.46 -9.67 1.71
CA ILE A 147 5.97 -10.16 0.43
C ILE A 147 5.00 -9.88 -0.73
N LYS A 148 3.68 -10.04 -0.50
CA LYS A 148 2.68 -10.00 -1.56
C LYS A 148 1.94 -8.66 -1.68
N ILE A 149 1.96 -7.83 -0.64
CA ILE A 149 1.25 -6.54 -0.62
C ILE A 149 2.23 -5.38 -0.60
N ILE A 150 3.19 -5.36 0.32
CA ILE A 150 4.07 -4.21 0.55
C ILE A 150 5.20 -4.14 -0.48
N LEU A 151 5.95 -5.23 -0.69
CA LEU A 151 7.07 -5.25 -1.65
C LEU A 151 6.64 -4.93 -3.09
N PRO A 152 5.51 -5.47 -3.61
CA PRO A 152 5.08 -5.14 -4.97
C PRO A 152 4.69 -3.66 -5.14
N LEU A 153 4.15 -3.01 -4.10
CA LEU A 153 3.89 -1.57 -4.15
C LEU A 153 5.17 -0.74 -4.22
N ARG A 154 6.24 -1.17 -3.53
CA ARG A 154 7.55 -0.54 -3.64
C ARG A 154 8.11 -0.67 -5.06
N ALA A 155 8.07 -1.89 -5.61
CA ALA A 155 8.53 -2.14 -6.98
C ALA A 155 7.73 -1.32 -8.01
N LEU A 156 6.43 -1.13 -7.78
CA LEU A 156 5.62 -0.25 -8.61
C LEU A 156 6.05 1.22 -8.50
N ASP A 157 6.32 1.77 -7.31
CA ASP A 157 6.83 3.15 -7.16
C ASP A 157 8.21 3.37 -7.82
N GLU A 158 9.06 2.34 -7.87
CA GLU A 158 10.31 2.36 -8.63
C GLU A 158 10.04 2.45 -10.14
N ALA A 159 9.06 1.72 -10.66
CA ALA A 159 8.63 1.84 -12.06
C ALA A 159 8.10 3.26 -12.36
N PHE A 160 7.31 3.83 -11.45
CA PHE A 160 6.87 5.23 -11.55
C PHE A 160 8.06 6.21 -11.62
N SER A 161 9.10 5.98 -10.83
CA SER A 161 10.29 6.84 -10.82
C SER A 161 10.99 6.90 -12.19
N LYS A 162 11.04 5.77 -12.92
CA LYS A 162 11.59 5.72 -14.28
C LYS A 162 10.80 6.57 -15.27
N ILE A 163 9.47 6.57 -15.15
CA ILE A 163 8.61 7.38 -16.03
C ILE A 163 8.70 8.86 -15.68
N SER A 164 8.84 9.22 -14.41
CA SER A 164 9.08 10.62 -14.01
C SER A 164 10.34 11.20 -14.62
N TYR A 165 11.40 10.40 -14.82
CA TYR A 165 12.58 10.85 -15.55
C TYR A 165 12.24 11.24 -16.99
N TYR A 166 11.41 10.45 -17.68
CA TYR A 166 10.99 10.77 -19.06
C TYR A 166 10.11 12.02 -19.14
N ILE A 167 9.22 12.22 -18.16
CA ILE A 167 8.42 13.46 -18.05
C ILE A 167 9.35 14.67 -17.91
N GLN A 168 10.29 14.63 -16.95
CA GLN A 168 11.25 15.71 -16.73
C GLN A 168 12.15 15.96 -17.94
N TYR A 169 12.57 14.91 -18.65
CA TYR A 169 13.36 15.04 -19.86
C TYR A 169 12.57 15.75 -20.97
N ARG A 170 11.31 15.34 -21.19
CA ARG A 170 10.40 15.99 -22.13
C ARG A 170 10.18 17.46 -21.78
N ASP A 171 9.96 17.78 -20.51
CA ASP A 171 9.72 19.17 -20.08
C ASP A 171 10.94 20.06 -20.32
N LYS A 172 12.16 19.54 -20.10
CA LYS A 172 13.39 20.26 -20.42
C LYS A 172 13.54 20.56 -21.91
N ILE A 173 13.24 19.58 -22.76
CA ILE A 173 13.28 19.79 -24.23
C ILE A 173 12.20 20.78 -24.64
N ASN A 174 10.99 20.69 -24.06
CA ASN A 174 9.89 21.59 -24.37
C ASN A 174 10.23 23.06 -24.05
N VAL A 175 10.90 23.30 -22.92
CA VAL A 175 11.41 24.64 -22.56
C VAL A 175 12.45 25.12 -23.57
N ALA A 176 13.45 24.29 -23.90
CA ALA A 176 14.48 24.64 -24.88
C ALA A 176 13.91 24.95 -26.27
N TYR A 177 12.91 24.19 -26.70
CA TYR A 177 12.16 24.43 -27.94
C TYR A 177 11.45 25.79 -27.90
N HIS A 178 10.71 26.08 -26.84
CA HIS A 178 10.02 27.37 -26.71
C HIS A 178 10.98 28.56 -26.66
N GLU A 179 12.12 28.44 -26.00
CA GLU A 179 13.14 29.51 -25.99
C GLU A 179 13.70 29.77 -27.39
N LEU A 180 13.94 28.73 -28.19
CA LEU A 180 14.37 28.86 -29.58
C LEU A 180 13.25 29.46 -30.46
N PHE A 181 12.01 29.04 -30.22
CA PHE A 181 10.84 29.53 -30.96
C PHE A 181 10.64 31.02 -30.76
N ILE A 182 10.71 31.50 -29.51
CA ILE A 182 10.60 32.93 -29.17
C ILE A 182 11.69 33.74 -29.90
N LYS A 183 12.95 33.30 -29.82
CA LYS A 183 14.08 33.96 -30.51
C LYS A 183 13.90 34.00 -32.03
N TYR A 184 13.37 32.92 -32.61
CA TYR A 184 13.06 32.87 -34.04
C TYR A 184 11.95 33.86 -34.41
N THR A 185 10.86 33.91 -33.64
CA THR A 185 9.76 34.85 -33.87
C THR A 185 10.20 36.31 -33.73
N GLU A 186 11.01 36.66 -32.73
CA GLU A 186 11.55 38.02 -32.57
C GLU A 186 12.40 38.46 -33.77
N LEU A 187 13.21 37.57 -34.32
CA LEU A 187 14.01 37.86 -35.52
C LEU A 187 13.15 37.97 -36.78
N LYS A 188 12.09 37.16 -36.87
CA LYS A 188 11.14 37.17 -37.99
C LYS A 188 10.27 38.43 -37.99
N GLU A 189 9.81 38.88 -36.83
CA GLU A 189 9.04 40.13 -36.69
C GLU A 189 9.85 41.35 -37.13
N LYS A 190 11.15 41.40 -36.80
CA LYS A 190 12.06 42.45 -37.30
C LYS A 190 12.19 42.49 -38.83
N THR A 191 11.87 41.40 -39.52
CA THR A 191 11.92 41.30 -41.00
C THR A 191 10.57 41.59 -41.66
N ASN A 192 9.46 41.46 -40.94
CA ASN A 192 8.10 41.64 -41.47
C ASN A 192 7.63 43.10 -41.48
N ASP A 193 8.26 43.98 -40.70
CA ASP A 193 8.11 45.43 -40.90
C ASP A 193 8.84 45.82 -42.20
N PHE A 194 8.07 46.10 -43.24
CA PHE A 194 8.42 46.38 -44.65
C PHE A 194 9.49 47.49 -44.91
N THR A 195 10.26 47.90 -43.91
CA THR A 195 11.29 48.93 -43.98
C THR A 195 12.66 48.51 -43.41
N LYS A 196 12.82 47.32 -42.81
CA LYS A 196 14.10 46.84 -42.26
C LYS A 196 14.47 45.44 -42.76
N SER A 197 15.50 45.36 -43.59
CA SER A 197 16.21 44.10 -43.84
C SER A 197 17.09 43.76 -42.63
N LEU A 198 17.08 42.50 -42.18
CA LEU A 198 18.07 42.01 -41.22
C LEU A 198 19.48 42.29 -41.77
N THR A 199 20.40 42.65 -40.88
CA THR A 199 21.82 42.71 -41.24
C THR A 199 22.33 41.32 -41.63
N GLY A 200 23.41 41.24 -42.42
CA GLY A 200 23.97 39.94 -42.85
C GLY A 200 24.33 39.01 -41.68
N SER A 201 24.70 39.55 -40.52
CA SER A 201 24.96 38.78 -39.29
C SER A 201 23.68 38.28 -38.60
N GLU A 202 22.60 39.07 -38.63
CA GLU A 202 21.30 38.68 -38.09
C GLU A 202 20.64 37.60 -38.95
N GLU A 203 20.80 37.67 -40.27
CA GLU A 203 20.32 36.65 -41.21
C GLU A 203 21.01 35.29 -40.98
N VAL A 204 22.35 35.29 -40.81
CA VAL A 204 23.10 34.09 -40.42
C VAL A 204 22.63 33.54 -39.07
N SER A 205 22.32 34.42 -38.11
CA SER A 205 21.81 34.02 -36.80
C SER A 205 20.40 33.42 -36.89
N ARG A 206 19.52 33.98 -37.73
CA ARG A 206 18.18 33.45 -37.99
C ARG A 206 18.24 32.04 -38.55
N ILE A 207 19.04 31.81 -39.59
CA ILE A 207 19.21 30.49 -40.22
C ILE A 207 19.73 29.47 -39.19
N LYS A 208 20.69 29.87 -38.34
CA LYS A 208 21.22 28.99 -37.28
C LYS A 208 20.14 28.64 -36.25
N ILE A 209 19.34 29.61 -35.81
CA ILE A 209 18.25 29.39 -34.86
C ILE A 209 17.17 28.49 -35.49
N GLU A 210 16.84 28.71 -36.77
CA GLU A 210 15.87 27.89 -37.51
C GLU A 210 16.30 26.42 -37.61
N ASN A 211 17.56 26.15 -37.96
CA ASN A 211 18.10 24.78 -37.98
C ASN A 211 18.05 24.13 -36.59
N ASN A 212 18.40 24.88 -35.54
CA ASN A 212 18.31 24.40 -34.16
C ASN A 212 16.86 24.17 -33.72
N LEU A 213 15.92 25.01 -34.18
CA LEU A 213 14.49 24.87 -33.91
C LEU A 213 13.95 23.59 -34.52
N ILE A 214 14.31 23.28 -35.76
CA ILE A 214 13.91 22.04 -36.45
C ILE A 214 14.44 20.82 -35.68
N SER A 215 15.73 20.80 -35.34
CA SER A 215 16.32 19.70 -34.56
C SER A 215 15.65 19.56 -33.18
N SER A 216 15.36 20.66 -32.50
CA SER A 216 14.68 20.64 -31.20
C SER A 216 13.21 20.21 -31.31
N LYS A 217 12.54 20.50 -32.44
CA LYS A 217 11.19 20.04 -32.77
C LYS A 217 11.21 18.51 -32.88
N GLU A 218 12.12 17.95 -33.67
CA GLU A 218 12.28 16.50 -33.82
C GLU A 218 12.56 15.78 -32.49
N ASP A 219 13.47 16.32 -31.66
CA ASP A 219 13.78 15.77 -30.34
C ASP A 219 12.55 15.78 -29.41
N LEU A 220 11.76 16.85 -29.45
CA LEU A 220 10.54 16.97 -28.65
C LEU A 220 9.46 15.99 -29.12
N GLU A 221 9.30 15.78 -30.44
CA GLU A 221 8.39 14.77 -30.99
C GLU A 221 8.78 13.38 -30.51
N LEU A 222 10.06 13.02 -30.61
CA LEU A 222 10.59 11.74 -30.16
C LEU A 222 10.36 11.54 -28.65
N ALA A 223 10.57 12.58 -27.84
CA ALA A 223 10.34 12.55 -26.41
C ALA A 223 8.85 12.36 -26.08
N ASN A 224 7.95 13.10 -26.73
CA ASN A 224 6.50 12.99 -26.57
C ASN A 224 6.02 11.58 -26.93
N ASP A 225 6.48 11.06 -28.07
CA ASP A 225 6.05 9.77 -28.59
C ASP A 225 6.49 8.61 -27.70
N LYS A 226 7.73 8.70 -27.18
CA LYS A 226 8.25 7.76 -26.19
C LYS A 226 7.47 7.84 -24.89
N LEU A 227 7.23 9.04 -24.36
CA LEU A 227 6.50 9.22 -23.11
C LEU A 227 5.07 8.67 -23.20
N ARG A 228 4.34 8.98 -24.29
CA ARG A 228 2.98 8.46 -24.52
C ARG A 228 2.93 6.94 -24.53
N LYS A 229 3.86 6.28 -25.25
CA LYS A 229 3.95 4.81 -25.28
C LYS A 229 4.19 4.25 -23.88
N GLN A 230 5.10 4.84 -23.13
CA GLN A 230 5.42 4.41 -21.76
C GLN A 230 4.27 4.62 -20.78
N LEU A 231 3.56 5.75 -20.85
CA LEU A 231 2.40 6.05 -20.02
C LEU A 231 1.24 5.08 -20.32
N SER A 232 0.97 4.80 -21.59
CA SER A 232 -0.06 3.84 -22.00
C SER A 232 0.22 2.44 -21.43
N VAL A 233 1.46 1.95 -21.57
CA VAL A 233 1.88 0.65 -21.00
C VAL A 233 1.75 0.65 -19.48
N LEU A 234 2.21 1.71 -18.81
CA LEU A 234 2.12 1.83 -17.35
C LEU A 234 0.66 1.82 -16.87
N PHE A 235 -0.23 2.57 -17.52
CA PHE A 235 -1.65 2.60 -17.13
C PHE A 235 -2.34 1.26 -17.36
N GLY A 236 -2.02 0.57 -18.45
CA GLY A 236 -2.45 -0.80 -18.68
C GLY A 236 -2.01 -1.73 -17.55
N TYR A 237 -0.73 -1.68 -17.19
CA TYR A 237 -0.16 -2.47 -16.10
C TYR A 237 -0.79 -2.14 -14.75
N CYS A 238 -0.97 -0.86 -14.40
CA CYS A 238 -1.59 -0.44 -13.15
C CYS A 238 -3.01 -1.01 -13.00
N ARG A 239 -3.81 -1.00 -14.07
CA ARG A 239 -5.19 -1.53 -14.04
C ARG A 239 -5.22 -3.02 -13.66
N SER A 240 -4.39 -3.84 -14.29
CA SER A 240 -4.31 -5.28 -13.98
C SER A 240 -3.67 -5.54 -12.61
N TYR A 241 -2.63 -4.78 -12.28
CA TYR A 241 -1.91 -4.87 -11.01
C TYR A 241 -2.85 -4.60 -9.84
N PHE A 242 -3.59 -3.49 -9.83
CA PHE A 242 -4.43 -3.13 -8.68
C PHE A 242 -5.59 -4.09 -8.45
N LYS A 243 -6.15 -4.68 -9.51
CA LYS A 243 -7.16 -5.74 -9.38
C LYS A 243 -6.61 -6.95 -8.61
N THR A 244 -5.43 -7.42 -9.01
CA THR A 244 -4.78 -8.58 -8.37
C THR A 244 -4.30 -8.24 -6.96
N TRP A 245 -3.69 -7.07 -6.80
CA TRP A 245 -3.19 -6.58 -5.52
C TRP A 245 -4.32 -6.43 -4.49
N PHE A 246 -5.47 -5.88 -4.89
CA PHE A 246 -6.61 -5.71 -3.98
C PHE A 246 -7.16 -7.06 -3.50
N LEU A 247 -7.28 -8.05 -4.39
CA LEU A 247 -7.73 -9.40 -4.01
C LEU A 247 -6.78 -10.04 -3.00
N LEU A 248 -5.47 -9.94 -3.23
CA LEU A 248 -4.47 -10.45 -2.30
C LEU A 248 -4.51 -9.72 -0.95
N TYR A 249 -4.65 -8.39 -1.00
CA TYR A 249 -4.77 -7.55 0.19
C TYR A 249 -5.98 -7.99 1.01
N TYR A 250 -7.17 -8.00 0.37
CA TYR A 250 -8.42 -8.33 1.02
C TYR A 250 -8.41 -9.75 1.59
N PHE A 251 -7.94 -10.74 0.81
CA PHE A 251 -7.80 -12.12 1.27
C PHE A 251 -6.91 -12.22 2.52
N THR A 252 -5.76 -11.54 2.52
CA THR A 252 -4.82 -11.59 3.66
C THR A 252 -5.44 -10.95 4.91
N ILE A 253 -6.14 -9.83 4.74
CA ILE A 253 -6.86 -9.17 5.82
C ILE A 253 -7.97 -10.07 6.39
N CYS A 254 -8.81 -10.66 5.52
CA CYS A 254 -9.85 -11.58 5.94
C CYS A 254 -9.29 -12.78 6.69
N ARG A 255 -8.15 -13.33 6.24
CA ARG A 255 -7.47 -14.43 6.92
C ARG A 255 -7.03 -14.04 8.34
N ILE A 256 -6.44 -12.86 8.53
CA ILE A 256 -6.05 -12.36 9.85
C ILE A 256 -7.28 -12.21 10.76
N TYR A 257 -8.34 -11.58 10.25
CA TYR A 257 -9.58 -11.43 11.03
C TYR A 257 -10.24 -12.77 11.34
N TYR A 258 -10.22 -13.72 10.41
CA TYR A 258 -10.75 -15.06 10.62
C TYR A 258 -10.00 -15.79 11.74
N ASP A 259 -8.65 -15.75 11.75
CA ASP A 259 -7.85 -16.34 12.81
C ASP A 259 -8.17 -15.72 14.18
N LEU A 260 -8.33 -14.40 14.25
CA LEU A 260 -8.74 -13.68 15.47
C LEU A 260 -10.16 -14.04 15.92
N GLN A 261 -11.12 -14.09 15.00
CA GLN A 261 -12.51 -14.45 15.30
C GLN A 261 -12.62 -15.89 15.76
N HIS A 262 -11.91 -16.80 15.10
CA HIS A 262 -11.86 -18.20 15.50
C HIS A 262 -11.23 -18.35 16.88
N PHE A 263 -10.18 -17.60 17.21
CA PHE A 263 -9.63 -17.56 18.56
C PHE A 263 -10.69 -17.14 19.60
N MET A 264 -11.36 -16.00 19.39
CA MET A 264 -12.38 -15.50 20.31
C MET A 264 -13.54 -16.50 20.49
N ARG A 265 -13.90 -17.24 19.43
CA ARG A 265 -14.98 -18.25 19.45
C ARG A 265 -14.55 -19.61 19.96
N ALA A 266 -13.29 -20.01 19.84
CA ALA A 266 -12.82 -21.35 20.22
C ALA A 266 -12.15 -21.38 21.59
N SER A 267 -11.57 -20.26 22.04
CA SER A 267 -10.95 -20.18 23.36
C SER A 267 -12.01 -20.20 24.46
N SER A 268 -12.05 -21.30 25.22
CA SER A 268 -12.89 -21.42 26.43
C SER A 268 -12.56 -20.33 27.44
N GLU A 269 -11.27 -20.04 27.63
CA GLU A 269 -10.81 -19.04 28.60
C GLU A 269 -11.19 -17.63 28.18
N PHE A 270 -11.08 -17.31 26.88
CA PHE A 270 -11.55 -16.01 26.37
C PHE A 270 -13.07 -15.85 26.54
N LYS A 271 -13.86 -16.90 26.30
CA LYS A 271 -15.32 -16.88 26.56
C LYS A 271 -15.65 -16.64 28.02
N LYS A 272 -14.88 -17.22 28.95
CA LYS A 272 -15.07 -16.99 30.38
C LYS A 272 -14.77 -15.53 30.74
N VAL A 273 -13.67 -14.95 30.24
CA VAL A 273 -13.37 -13.51 30.38
C VAL A 273 -14.56 -12.67 29.92
N PHE A 274 -15.07 -12.95 28.71
CA PHE A 274 -16.20 -12.23 28.15
C PHE A 274 -17.46 -12.35 29.01
N LYS A 275 -17.82 -13.57 29.44
CA LYS A 275 -18.98 -13.82 30.30
C LYS A 275 -18.88 -13.10 31.65
N VAL A 276 -17.68 -13.01 32.22
CA VAL A 276 -17.47 -12.29 33.48
C VAL A 276 -17.67 -10.78 33.31
N ILE A 277 -17.14 -10.19 32.24
CA ILE A 277 -17.34 -8.77 31.93
C ILE A 277 -18.83 -8.44 31.83
N TYR A 278 -19.61 -9.22 31.07
CA TYR A 278 -21.06 -9.00 30.91
C TYR A 278 -21.84 -9.17 32.22
N ASN A 279 -21.58 -10.24 32.96
CA ASN A 279 -22.26 -10.49 34.24
C ASN A 279 -21.95 -9.43 35.30
N GLN A 280 -20.77 -8.80 35.24
CA GLN A 280 -20.44 -7.66 36.10
C GLN A 280 -21.17 -6.39 35.67
N GLN A 281 -21.34 -6.17 34.37
CA GLN A 281 -22.01 -5.00 33.83
C GLN A 281 -23.51 -5.01 34.15
N ASP A 282 -24.16 -6.17 34.07
CA ASP A 282 -25.55 -6.34 34.49
C ASP A 282 -25.73 -6.16 36.00
N LYS A 283 -24.76 -6.59 36.82
CA LYS A 283 -24.76 -6.35 38.27
C LYS A 283 -24.62 -4.87 38.61
N ILE A 284 -23.72 -4.14 37.94
CA ILE A 284 -23.54 -2.68 38.15
C ILE A 284 -24.82 -1.92 37.78
N ASN A 285 -25.50 -2.31 36.71
CA ASN A 285 -26.76 -1.69 36.27
C ASN A 285 -27.95 -2.03 37.17
N SER A 286 -27.94 -3.19 37.85
CA SER A 286 -29.02 -3.66 38.73
C SER A 286 -28.80 -3.36 40.22
N SER A 287 -27.57 -3.05 40.64
CA SER A 287 -27.24 -2.80 42.06
C SER A 287 -27.37 -1.35 42.51
N GLY A 288 -27.88 -0.44 41.67
CA GLY A 288 -28.30 0.91 42.09
C GLY A 288 -27.32 1.63 43.03
N LEU A 289 -25.99 1.49 42.81
CA LEU A 289 -25.04 2.28 43.58
C LEU A 289 -25.10 3.69 43.02
N ALA A 290 -25.69 4.59 43.80
CA ALA A 290 -25.63 6.02 43.58
C ALA A 290 -24.16 6.41 43.33
N VAL A 291 -23.86 6.74 42.07
CA VAL A 291 -22.69 7.54 41.73
C VAL A 291 -22.84 8.83 42.52
N PRO A 292 -21.84 9.28 43.31
CA PRO A 292 -21.88 10.62 43.85
C PRO A 292 -21.88 11.57 42.65
N THR A 293 -23.01 12.23 42.41
CA THR A 293 -23.16 13.33 41.47
C THR A 293 -22.19 14.44 41.87
N SER A 294 -21.04 14.51 41.20
CA SER A 294 -20.37 15.79 40.98
C SER A 294 -21.09 16.45 39.82
N ASN A 295 -21.83 17.52 40.13
CA ASN A 295 -22.47 18.39 39.15
C ASN A 295 -21.45 18.90 38.13
N SER A 296 -21.58 18.48 36.88
CA SER A 296 -21.28 19.30 35.71
C SER A 296 -22.08 18.76 34.53
N THR A 297 -23.15 19.50 34.25
CA THR A 297 -23.88 19.71 32.99
C THR A 297 -23.55 18.80 31.80
N GLU A 298 -24.55 17.99 31.46
CA GLU A 298 -25.03 17.59 30.12
C GLU A 298 -24.11 17.77 28.90
N GLU A 299 -23.82 16.65 28.22
CA GLU A 299 -24.24 16.47 26.83
C GLU A 299 -24.52 14.98 26.55
N ASN A 300 -25.82 14.66 26.52
CA ASN A 300 -26.36 13.36 26.14
C ASN A 300 -26.17 13.14 24.63
N ASN A 301 -25.54 12.03 24.24
CA ASN A 301 -25.86 11.35 22.99
C ASN A 301 -25.95 9.84 23.27
N THR A 302 -27.17 9.44 23.53
CA THR A 302 -27.64 8.08 23.81
C THR A 302 -27.49 7.21 22.57
N TYR A 303 -26.51 6.30 22.53
CA TYR A 303 -26.53 5.13 21.65
C TYR A 303 -27.13 3.95 22.41
N THR A 304 -28.46 3.88 22.43
CA THR A 304 -29.18 2.68 22.87
C THR A 304 -28.99 1.59 21.81
N ILE A 305 -27.97 0.74 21.98
CA ILE A 305 -27.82 -0.48 21.16
C ILE A 305 -28.79 -1.53 21.69
N ASN A 306 -29.93 -1.64 21.01
CA ASN A 306 -30.98 -2.61 21.31
C ASN A 306 -30.51 -4.02 20.86
N ASN A 307 -30.01 -4.83 21.80
CA ASN A 307 -29.27 -6.07 21.54
C ASN A 307 -30.13 -7.30 21.17
N ASN A 308 -31.46 -7.20 21.15
CA ASN A 308 -32.32 -8.34 20.81
C ASN A 308 -32.32 -8.69 19.30
N ASN A 309 -31.77 -7.82 18.44
CA ASN A 309 -31.73 -8.07 16.99
C ASN A 309 -30.51 -8.87 16.50
N TYR A 310 -29.41 -8.94 17.26
CA TYR A 310 -28.20 -9.62 16.78
C TYR A 310 -28.27 -11.15 16.91
N GLN A 311 -28.96 -11.71 17.91
CA GLN A 311 -29.11 -13.17 18.00
C GLN A 311 -30.14 -13.75 17.01
N GLN A 312 -31.22 -13.02 16.69
CA GLN A 312 -32.20 -13.50 15.71
C GLN A 312 -31.72 -13.39 14.25
N GLN A 313 -30.80 -12.48 13.92
CA GLN A 313 -30.25 -12.37 12.56
C GLN A 313 -29.20 -13.44 12.21
N PHE A 314 -28.56 -14.08 13.19
CA PHE A 314 -27.64 -15.19 12.93
C PHE A 314 -28.34 -16.56 12.90
N GLN A 315 -29.47 -16.73 13.59
CA GLN A 315 -30.25 -17.98 13.54
C GLN A 315 -31.16 -18.07 12.30
N SER A 316 -31.55 -16.95 11.69
CA SER A 316 -32.45 -16.94 10.51
C SER A 316 -31.75 -17.14 9.16
N LYS A 317 -30.41 -17.23 9.11
CA LYS A 317 -29.65 -17.44 7.86
C LYS A 317 -28.92 -18.79 7.76
N GLU A 318 -29.03 -19.66 8.76
CA GLU A 318 -28.48 -21.03 8.69
C GLU A 318 -29.32 -22.01 7.85
N ASN A 319 -30.51 -21.60 7.36
CA ASN A 319 -31.38 -22.45 6.54
C ASN A 319 -31.49 -22.04 5.06
N MET A 320 -30.54 -21.27 4.52
CA MET A 320 -30.68 -20.74 3.15
C MET A 320 -29.41 -20.81 2.30
N TYR A 321 -28.79 -21.99 2.19
CA TYR A 321 -28.02 -22.35 0.99
C TYR A 321 -28.16 -23.85 0.71
N PRO A 322 -28.49 -24.26 -0.53
CA PRO A 322 -28.55 -25.66 -0.91
C PRO A 322 -27.13 -26.24 -1.04
N GLU A 323 -26.99 -27.49 -0.63
CA GLU A 323 -25.81 -28.33 -0.88
C GLU A 323 -25.52 -28.39 -2.38
N TYR A 324 -24.32 -27.97 -2.77
CA TYR A 324 -23.59 -28.45 -3.95
C TYR A 324 -22.09 -28.50 -3.64
#